data_AF-A0A534HCV5-F1
#
_entry.id   AF-A0A534HCV5-F1
#
_cell.length_a   1.000
_cell.length_b   1.000
_cell.length_c   1.000
_cell.angle_alpha   90.00
_cell.angle_beta   90.00
_cell.angle_gamma   90.00
#
_symmetry.space_group_name_H-M   'P 1'
#
loop_
_entity.id
_entity.type
_entity.pdbx_description
1 polymer ?
#
loop_
_entity_poly.entity_id
_entity_poly.type
_entity_poly.pdbx_seq_one_letter_code
_entity_poly.pdbx_strand_id
1 'polypeptide(L)'
;MSPSLSARNGGLTADPLFIGATRPPMRWGVTYSALLFNLVLTMEAFLLTRNLLTLLMCAPIHGVCALLCARDARFFDLVLLWGRTRLPAHLATLRLWRASSYSPLTLDLPRGDGRRRSAPVVPVAPHGRRAAPC
;
A
#
# COMPACT_ATOMS: atom_id res chain seq x y z
N MET A 1 36.94 -27.88 -5.34
CA MET A 1 37.45 -26.52 -5.63
C MET A 1 36.26 -25.67 -6.05
N SER A 2 35.54 -25.10 -5.08
CA SER A 2 34.35 -24.29 -5.30
C SER A 2 34.78 -22.84 -5.59
N PRO A 3 34.31 -22.21 -6.67
CA PRO A 3 34.69 -20.84 -7.00
C PRO A 3 34.07 -19.87 -5.99
N SER A 4 34.91 -19.03 -5.39
CA SER A 4 34.51 -17.97 -4.49
C SER A 4 33.58 -16.98 -5.20
N LEU A 5 32.39 -16.75 -4.64
CA LEU A 5 31.35 -15.83 -5.14
C LEU A 5 31.86 -14.40 -5.43
N SER A 6 32.99 -14.00 -4.83
CA SER A 6 33.61 -12.68 -5.01
C SER A 6 34.03 -12.39 -6.46
N ALA A 7 34.44 -13.40 -7.25
CA ALA A 7 34.86 -13.20 -8.64
C ALA A 7 33.70 -12.87 -9.60
N ARG A 8 32.45 -13.14 -9.23
CA ARG A 8 31.27 -12.85 -10.08
C ARG A 8 30.84 -11.39 -10.06
N ASN A 9 31.24 -10.62 -9.04
CA ASN A 9 30.71 -9.29 -8.76
C ASN A 9 31.76 -8.17 -8.97
N GLY A 10 32.81 -8.42 -9.76
CA GLY A 10 33.99 -7.55 -9.91
C GLY A 10 33.77 -6.14 -10.50
N GLY A 11 32.52 -5.72 -10.72
CA GLY A 11 32.17 -4.39 -11.25
C GLY A 11 30.95 -3.74 -10.63
N LEU A 12 30.38 -4.28 -9.54
CA LEU A 12 29.24 -3.66 -8.87
C LEU A 12 29.72 -2.57 -7.91
N THR A 13 29.69 -1.32 -8.38
CA THR A 13 29.84 -0.13 -7.54
C THR A 13 28.56 0.08 -6.73
N ALA A 14 28.60 -0.24 -5.43
CA ALA A 14 27.49 0.00 -4.51
C ALA A 14 27.64 1.39 -3.87
N ASP A 15 26.73 2.31 -4.18
CA ASP A 15 26.67 3.61 -3.50
C ASP A 15 26.06 3.45 -2.10
N PRO A 16 26.59 4.16 -1.08
CA PRO A 16 26.02 4.15 0.26
C PRO A 16 24.62 4.77 0.23
N LEU A 17 23.61 3.99 0.58
CA LEU A 17 22.24 4.48 0.72
C LEU A 17 22.10 5.27 2.03
N PHE A 18 21.66 6.52 1.95
CA PHE A 18 21.29 7.33 3.11
C PHE A 18 19.93 6.88 3.67
N ILE A 19 19.93 5.73 4.35
CA ILE A 19 18.73 5.03 4.85
C ILE A 19 17.85 5.92 5.75
N GLY A 20 18.45 6.88 6.45
CA GLY A 20 17.74 7.79 7.36
C GLY A 20 16.70 8.67 6.65
N ALA A 21 16.95 9.10 5.41
CA ALA A 21 16.02 9.94 4.65
C ALA A 21 14.82 9.16 4.09
N THR A 22 14.95 7.83 3.95
CA THR A 22 13.94 6.97 3.34
C THR A 22 13.23 6.06 4.34
N ARG A 23 13.70 6.00 5.59
CA ARG A 23 13.04 5.20 6.64
C ARG A 23 11.83 5.94 7.21
N PRO A 24 10.75 5.22 7.53
CA PRO A 24 9.65 5.77 8.30
C PRO A 24 10.14 6.24 9.68
N PRO A 25 9.47 7.23 10.29
CA PRO A 25 9.76 7.62 11.66
C PRO A 25 9.49 6.44 12.63
N MET A 26 10.47 6.11 13.46
CA MET A 26 10.42 5.02 14.43
C MET A 26 10.66 5.53 15.85
N ARG A 27 9.98 4.93 16.84
CA ARG A 27 10.18 5.19 18.27
C ARG A 27 10.23 3.86 19.01
N TRP A 28 11.22 3.70 19.89
CA TRP A 28 11.51 2.43 20.61
C TRP A 28 11.61 1.20 19.69
N GLY A 29 12.16 1.36 18.48
CA GLY A 29 12.35 0.24 17.54
C GLY A 29 11.09 -0.17 16.76
N VAL A 30 9.98 0.57 16.91
CA VAL A 30 8.70 0.29 16.23
C VAL A 30 8.26 1.52 15.42
N THR A 31 7.58 1.33 14.29
CA THR A 31 7.01 2.45 13.51
C THR A 31 5.83 3.10 14.21
N TYR A 32 5.52 4.35 13.85
CA TYR A 32 4.36 5.07 14.36
C TYR A 32 3.04 4.29 14.16
N SER A 33 2.85 3.69 12.97
CA SER A 33 1.68 2.87 12.64
C SER A 33 1.50 1.67 13.59
N ALA A 34 2.60 1.01 13.95
CA ALA A 34 2.58 -0.14 14.84
C ALA A 34 2.40 0.22 16.32
N LEU A 35 2.95 1.36 16.75
CA LEU A 35 2.67 1.91 18.08
C LEU A 35 1.18 2.24 18.23
N LEU A 36 0.58 2.88 17.22
CA LEU A 36 -0.84 3.19 17.22
C LEU A 36 -1.69 1.91 17.27
N PHE A 37 -1.34 0.91 16.47
CA PHE A 37 -2.03 -0.39 16.49
C PHE A 37 -1.96 -1.06 17.87
N ASN A 38 -0.77 -1.11 18.48
CA ASN A 38 -0.57 -1.65 19.82
C ASN A 38 -1.41 -0.89 20.87
N LEU A 39 -1.43 0.44 20.82
CA LEU A 39 -2.22 1.27 21.73
C LEU A 39 -3.73 1.02 21.57
N VAL A 40 -4.24 1.01 20.33
CA VAL A 40 -5.66 0.76 20.07
C VAL A 40 -6.07 -0.62 20.55
N LEU A 41 -5.29 -1.66 20.22
CA LEU A 41 -5.61 -3.03 20.58
C LEU A 41 -5.60 -3.26 22.10
N THR A 42 -4.63 -2.67 22.79
CA THR A 42 -4.53 -2.77 24.25
C THR A 42 -5.66 -1.99 24.94
N MET A 43 -6.02 -0.82 24.41
CA MET A 43 -7.13 -0.01 24.91
C MET A 43 -8.47 -0.73 24.74
N GLU A 44 -8.75 -1.28 23.56
CA GLU A 44 -9.98 -2.05 23.31
C GLU A 44 -10.07 -3.29 24.22
N ALA A 45 -8.98 -4.03 24.39
CA ALA A 45 -8.92 -5.18 25.29
C ALA A 45 -9.18 -4.78 26.75
N PHE A 46 -8.65 -3.63 27.18
CA PHE A 46 -8.90 -3.08 28.51
C PHE A 46 -10.37 -2.71 28.72
N LEU A 47 -11.00 -2.05 27.73
CA LEU A 47 -12.42 -1.68 27.81
C LEU A 47 -13.33 -2.92 27.87
N LEU A 48 -13.02 -3.95 27.09
CA LEU A 48 -13.79 -5.20 27.06
C LEU A 48 -13.69 -5.97 28.38
N THR A 49 -12.49 -6.06 28.95
CA THR A 49 -12.23 -6.89 30.13
C THR A 49 -12.42 -6.14 31.46
N ARG A 50 -12.38 -4.79 31.41
CA ARG A 50 -12.41 -3.89 32.58
C ARG A 50 -11.38 -4.22 33.66
N ASN A 51 -10.28 -4.85 33.27
CA ASN A 51 -9.26 -5.39 34.16
C ASN A 51 -7.91 -4.75 33.86
N LEU A 52 -7.26 -4.14 34.86
CA LEU A 52 -5.96 -3.50 34.71
C LEU A 52 -4.85 -4.48 34.27
N LEU A 53 -4.96 -5.78 34.59
CA LEU A 53 -3.96 -6.76 34.14
C LEU A 53 -3.88 -6.86 32.61
N THR A 54 -4.93 -6.47 31.88
CA THR A 54 -4.90 -6.47 30.41
C THR A 54 -3.91 -5.47 29.81
N LEU A 55 -3.51 -4.43 30.55
CA LEU A 55 -2.44 -3.52 30.10
C LEU A 55 -1.11 -4.25 29.92
N LEU A 56 -0.88 -5.35 30.64
CA LEU A 56 0.35 -6.14 30.50
C LEU A 56 0.48 -6.77 29.11
N MET A 57 -0.64 -6.95 28.39
CA MET A 57 -0.65 -7.41 27.00
C MET A 57 0.04 -6.43 26.04
N CYS A 58 0.22 -5.17 26.45
CA CYS A 58 0.98 -4.19 25.68
C CYS A 58 2.40 -4.66 25.37
N ALA A 59 3.10 -5.22 26.36
CA ALA A 59 4.49 -5.68 26.21
C ALA A 59 4.67 -6.80 25.17
N PRO A 60 3.94 -7.94 25.20
CA PRO A 60 4.09 -8.98 24.19
C PRO A 60 3.66 -8.50 22.80
N ILE A 61 2.59 -7.72 22.69
CA ILE A 61 2.15 -7.16 21.40
C ILE A 61 3.24 -6.22 20.84
N HIS A 62 3.79 -5.33 21.67
CA HIS A 62 4.86 -4.43 21.26
C HIS A 62 6.12 -5.20 20.86
N GLY A 63 6.47 -6.27 21.58
CA GLY A 63 7.58 -7.16 21.23
C GLY A 63 7.43 -7.78 19.85
N VAL A 64 6.23 -8.25 19.50
CA VAL A 64 5.94 -8.78 18.15
C VAL A 64 6.04 -7.67 17.10
N CYS A 65 5.52 -6.48 17.37
CA CYS A 65 5.66 -5.32 16.48
C CYS A 65 7.13 -4.94 16.25
N ALA A 66 7.95 -4.94 17.29
CA ALA A 66 9.38 -4.68 17.21
C ALA A 66 10.11 -5.74 16.37
N LEU A 67 9.76 -7.01 16.54
CA LEU A 67 10.32 -8.10 15.75
C LEU A 67 9.97 -7.98 14.26
N LEU A 68 8.73 -7.61 13.95
CA LEU A 68 8.28 -7.34 12.58
C LEU A 68 9.01 -6.14 11.96
N CYS A 69 9.14 -5.04 12.72
CA CYS A 69 9.88 -3.86 12.28
C CYS A 69 11.39 -4.09 12.13
N ALA A 70 11.96 -5.06 12.86
CA ALA A 70 13.37 -5.45 12.70
C ALA A 70 13.62 -6.21 11.38
N ARG A 71 12.63 -6.98 10.90
CA ARG A 71 12.66 -7.62 9.57
C ARG A 71 12.50 -6.60 8.45
N ASP A 72 11.45 -5.78 8.55
CA ASP A 72 11.15 -4.76 7.54
C ASP A 72 10.49 -3.54 8.19
N ALA A 73 11.15 -2.39 8.11
CA ALA A 73 10.68 -1.16 8.73
C ALA A 73 9.33 -0.70 8.14
N ARG A 74 8.99 -1.09 6.92
CA ARG A 74 7.77 -0.64 6.22
C ARG A 74 6.61 -1.64 6.31
N PHE A 75 6.76 -2.72 7.07
CA PHE A 75 5.79 -3.82 7.12
C PHE A 75 4.36 -3.33 7.35
N PHE A 76 4.13 -2.51 8.37
CA PHE A 76 2.80 -2.03 8.74
C PHE A 76 2.19 -1.08 7.71
N ASP A 77 3.00 -0.22 7.10
CA ASP A 77 2.53 0.70 6.05
C ASP A 77 2.16 -0.08 4.79
N LEU A 78 2.94 -1.12 4.45
CA LEU A 78 2.66 -2.02 3.34
C LEU A 78 1.38 -2.84 3.57
N VAL A 79 1.17 -3.35 4.79
CA VAL A 79 -0.06 -4.06 5.17
C VAL A 79 -1.27 -3.14 5.06
N LEU A 80 -1.16 -1.90 5.54
CA LEU A 80 -2.26 -0.93 5.46
C LEU A 80 -2.54 -0.52 4.01
N LEU A 81 -1.48 -0.30 3.21
CA LEU A 81 -1.59 0.00 1.79
C LEU A 81 -2.21 -1.17 1.02
N TRP A 82 -1.79 -2.39 1.32
CA TRP A 82 -2.36 -3.62 0.77
C TRP A 82 -3.85 -3.72 1.10
N GLY A 83 -4.24 -3.44 2.35
CA GLY A 83 -5.65 -3.44 2.76
C GLY A 83 -6.45 -2.39 1.96
N ARG A 84 -5.96 -1.16 1.88
CA ARG A 84 -6.64 -0.07 1.16
C ARG A 84 -6.77 -0.33 -0.33
N THR A 85 -5.79 -0.99 -0.93
CA THR A 85 -5.83 -1.32 -2.34
C THR A 85 -6.66 -2.58 -2.54
N ARG A 86 -6.17 -3.75 -2.12
CA ARG A 86 -6.74 -5.05 -2.49
C ARG A 86 -8.12 -5.32 -1.90
N LEU A 87 -8.46 -4.77 -0.74
CA LEU A 87 -9.76 -5.08 -0.11
C LEU A 87 -10.95 -4.57 -0.96
N PRO A 88 -10.98 -3.32 -1.46
CA PRO A 88 -11.96 -2.88 -2.45
C PRO A 88 -11.99 -3.73 -3.72
N ALA A 89 -10.82 -4.08 -4.26
CA ALA A 89 -10.75 -4.91 -5.46
C ALA A 89 -11.32 -6.32 -5.21
N HIS A 90 -11.09 -6.88 -4.02
CA HIS A 90 -11.64 -8.17 -3.60
C HIS A 90 -13.17 -8.14 -3.46
N LEU A 91 -13.71 -7.06 -2.89
CA LEU A 91 -15.14 -6.96 -2.60
C LEU A 91 -15.96 -6.53 -3.83
N ALA A 92 -15.43 -5.64 -4.67
CA ALA A 92 -16.16 -5.04 -5.79
C ALA A 92 -15.78 -5.66 -7.15
N THR A 93 -14.49 -5.78 -7.45
CA THR A 93 -14.02 -6.03 -8.82
C THR A 93 -13.82 -7.51 -9.12
N LEU A 94 -13.48 -8.34 -8.13
CA LEU A 94 -13.22 -9.77 -8.33
C LEU A 94 -14.42 -10.53 -8.91
N ARG A 95 -15.65 -10.17 -8.52
CA ARG A 95 -16.87 -10.81 -9.03
C ARG A 95 -17.08 -10.56 -10.52
N LEU A 96 -16.58 -9.44 -11.03
CA LEU A 96 -16.80 -9.02 -12.41
C LEU A 96 -15.61 -9.37 -13.32
N TRP A 97 -14.36 -9.19 -12.85
CA TRP A 97 -13.16 -9.30 -13.69
C TRP A 97 -12.15 -10.35 -13.22
N ARG A 98 -12.36 -11.00 -12.05
CA ARG A 98 -11.37 -11.90 -11.41
C ARG A 98 -9.94 -11.31 -11.29
N ALA A 99 -9.80 -10.00 -11.45
CA ALA A 99 -8.54 -9.28 -11.47
C ALA A 99 -8.69 -7.91 -10.77
N SER A 100 -7.58 -7.40 -10.23
CA SER A 100 -7.52 -6.10 -9.57
C SER A 100 -7.03 -5.04 -10.57
N SER A 101 -7.94 -4.30 -11.19
CA SER A 101 -7.59 -3.22 -12.12
C SER A 101 -7.63 -1.87 -11.38
N TYR A 102 -6.47 -1.25 -11.14
CA TYR A 102 -6.39 0.16 -10.74
C TYR A 102 -6.17 1.01 -11.99
N SER A 103 -7.17 1.79 -12.37
CA SER A 103 -6.98 2.88 -13.33
C SER A 103 -7.15 4.20 -12.60
N PRO A 104 -6.23 5.17 -12.74
CA PRO A 104 -6.43 6.53 -12.24
C PRO A 104 -7.51 7.27 -13.03
N LEU A 105 -7.93 6.73 -14.18
CA LEU A 105 -9.02 7.26 -14.98
C LEU A 105 -10.36 6.85 -14.37
N THR A 106 -11.31 7.78 -14.28
CA THR A 106 -12.70 7.50 -13.93
C THR A 106 -13.30 6.53 -14.95
N LEU A 107 -13.32 5.24 -14.61
CA LEU A 107 -13.87 4.19 -15.46
C LEU A 107 -15.38 4.13 -15.31
N ASP A 108 -16.11 4.45 -16.39
CA ASP A 108 -17.55 4.20 -16.47
C ASP A 108 -17.79 2.73 -16.87
N LEU A 109 -17.94 1.88 -15.84
CA LEU A 109 -18.15 0.45 -16.01
C LEU A 109 -19.57 0.17 -16.54
N PRO A 110 -19.72 -0.74 -17.53
CA PRO A 110 -21.05 -1.18 -17.95
C PRO A 110 -21.77 -1.89 -16.81
N ARG A 111 -23.10 -1.71 -16.72
CA ARG A 111 -23.95 -2.53 -15.83
C ARG A 111 -23.95 -3.99 -16.31
N GLY A 112 -24.44 -4.91 -15.46
CA GLY A 112 -24.59 -6.32 -15.79
C GLY A 112 -25.52 -6.62 -16.99
N ASP A 113 -26.22 -5.61 -17.49
CA ASP A 113 -27.03 -5.60 -18.71
C ASP A 113 -26.22 -5.18 -19.97
N GLY A 114 -24.92 -4.90 -19.82
CA GLY A 114 -24.03 -4.43 -20.89
C GLY A 114 -24.15 -2.94 -21.22
N ARG A 115 -25.01 -2.17 -20.54
CA ARG A 115 -25.21 -0.73 -20.83
C ARG A 115 -24.25 0.14 -20.02
N ARG A 116 -23.60 1.10 -20.69
CA ARG A 116 -22.77 2.15 -20.05
C ARG A 116 -23.63 3.33 -19.62
N ARG A 117 -23.24 4.05 -18.55
CA ARG A 117 -24.00 5.19 -18.03
C ARG A 117 -23.76 6.48 -18.81
N SER A 118 -22.58 6.62 -19.39
CA SER A 118 -22.10 7.82 -20.09
C SER A 118 -22.05 7.54 -21.59
N ALA A 119 -22.70 8.39 -22.38
CA ALA A 119 -22.42 8.45 -23.82
C ALA A 119 -21.02 9.06 -24.01
N PRO A 120 -20.13 8.45 -24.82
CA PRO A 120 -18.82 9.02 -25.08
C PRO A 120 -18.98 10.39 -25.76
N VAL A 121 -18.56 11.46 -25.08
CA VAL A 121 -18.48 12.79 -25.68
C VAL A 121 -17.22 12.83 -26.53
N VAL A 122 -17.38 12.75 -27.85
CA VAL A 122 -16.28 12.93 -28.81
C VAL A 122 -16.21 14.42 -29.13
N PRO A 123 -15.18 15.16 -28.67
CA PRO A 123 -14.98 16.52 -29.12
C PRO A 123 -14.59 16.48 -30.60
N VAL A 124 -15.54 16.79 -31.48
CA VAL A 124 -15.27 16.98 -32.90
C VAL A 124 -14.56 18.32 -33.02
N ALA A 125 -13.26 18.30 -33.33
CA ALA A 125 -12.52 19.52 -33.64
C ALA A 125 -13.21 20.20 -34.83
N PRO A 126 -13.52 21.51 -34.76
CA PRO A 126 -14.11 22.22 -35.88
C PRO A 126 -13.13 22.14 -37.06
N HIS A 127 -13.61 21.57 -38.16
CA HIS A 127 -12.84 21.47 -39.39
C HIS A 127 -12.53 22.90 -39.85
N GLY A 128 -11.28 23.33 -39.67
CA GLY A 128 -10.82 24.65 -40.08
C GLY A 128 -11.11 24.84 -41.57
N ARG A 129 -12.08 25.71 -41.89
CA ARG A 129 -12.26 26.22 -43.25
C ARG A 129 -10.94 26.87 -43.64
N ARG A 130 -10.20 26.23 -44.54
CA ARG A 130 -9.05 26.85 -45.21
C ARG A 130 -9.58 28.12 -45.86
N ALA A 131 -9.07 29.26 -45.41
CA ALA A 131 -9.28 30.52 -46.11
C ALA A 131 -8.76 30.36 -47.55
N ALA A 132 -9.62 30.63 -48.53
CA ALA A 132 -9.21 30.68 -49.93
C ALA A 132 -8.23 31.84 -50.12
N PRO A 133 -7.12 31.64 -50.86
CA PRO A 133 -6.24 32.73 -51.24
C PRO A 133 -6.89 33.59 -52.35
N CYS A 134 -6.85 34.91 -52.08
CA CYS A 134 -6.97 36.10 -52.94
C CYS A 134 -7.77 36.02 -54.25
#